data_AF-A0A1D6K821-F1
#
_entry.id   AF-A0A1D6K821-F1
#
_cell.length_a   1.000
_cell.length_b   1.000
_cell.length_c   1.000
_cell.angle_alpha   90.00
_cell.angle_beta   90.00
_cell.angle_gamma   90.00
#
_symmetry.space_group_name_H-M   'P 1'
#
loop_
_entity.id
_entity.type
_entity.pdbx_description
1 polymer ?
#
loop_
_entity_poly.entity_id
_entity_poly.type
_entity_poly.pdbx_seq_one_letter_code
_entity_poly.pdbx_strand_id
1 'polypeptide(L)'
;MPTPWTGRVWAGHNIVHFDSMIIMDAFAEIGRPPPQPKAMIDTLPLLTQCFGPRAGDMKLASLANYFGLGKQRHRSLDDVKMNIDVFKNCATVLFLVFPDLLFPRELAHLTKATISNSLSVRIPIFKLHSTNITFYSVK
;
A
#
# COMPACT_ATOMS: atom_id res chain seq x y z
N MET A 1 10.75 -25.08 -12.36
CA MET A 1 10.65 -23.68 -12.81
C MET A 1 10.19 -22.83 -11.65
N PRO A 2 10.86 -21.70 -11.33
CA PRO A 2 10.35 -20.76 -10.33
C PRO A 2 8.97 -20.28 -10.75
N THR A 3 8.02 -20.18 -9.82
CA THR A 3 6.72 -19.60 -10.13
C THR A 3 6.88 -18.12 -10.49
N PRO A 4 6.01 -17.52 -11.30
CA PRO A 4 6.10 -16.10 -11.65
C PRO A 4 5.99 -15.15 -10.45
N TRP A 5 5.64 -15.67 -9.27
CA TRP A 5 5.45 -14.94 -8.01
C TRP A 5 6.70 -14.95 -7.10
N THR A 6 7.66 -15.83 -7.37
CA THR A 6 8.90 -15.94 -6.59
C THR A 6 9.77 -14.70 -6.80
N GLY A 7 10.33 -14.15 -5.72
CA GLY A 7 11.20 -12.97 -5.78
C GLY A 7 10.46 -11.63 -5.94
N ARG A 8 9.11 -11.64 -5.92
CA ARG A 8 8.29 -10.43 -5.86
C ARG A 8 8.03 -10.01 -4.42
N VAL A 9 7.80 -8.72 -4.21
CA VAL A 9 7.26 -8.18 -2.96
C VAL A 9 5.75 -8.42 -2.95
N TRP A 10 5.25 -9.05 -1.90
CA TRP A 10 3.82 -9.29 -1.76
C TRP A 10 3.20 -8.17 -0.93
N ALA A 11 2.06 -7.66 -1.36
CA ALA A 11 1.32 -6.63 -0.63
C ALA A 11 -0.12 -7.07 -0.41
N GLY A 12 -0.69 -6.75 0.74
CA GLY A 12 -2.07 -7.10 1.03
C GLY A 12 -2.52 -6.48 2.34
N HIS A 13 -3.79 -6.66 2.71
CA HIS A 13 -4.33 -6.15 3.96
C HIS A 13 -4.52 -7.32 4.91
N ASN A 14 -3.69 -7.37 5.96
CA ASN A 14 -3.49 -8.54 6.80
C ASN A 14 -2.82 -9.73 6.09
N ILE A 15 -1.99 -9.47 5.07
CA ILE A 15 -1.38 -10.50 4.22
C ILE A 15 -0.49 -11.49 4.99
N VAL A 16 0.22 -11.01 6.03
CA VAL A 16 1.15 -11.84 6.78
C VAL A 16 0.43 -12.91 7.58
N HIS A 17 -0.76 -12.59 8.11
CA HIS A 17 -1.53 -13.49 8.96
C HIS A 17 -2.74 -14.13 8.27
N PHE A 18 -2.93 -13.86 6.98
CA PHE A 18 -4.08 -14.38 6.23
C PHE A 18 -3.67 -14.95 4.87
N ASP A 19 -3.54 -14.11 3.85
CA ASP A 19 -3.40 -14.59 2.47
C ASP A 19 -2.12 -15.41 2.27
N SER A 20 -1.02 -15.02 2.89
CA SER A 20 0.25 -15.75 2.77
C SER A 20 0.14 -17.16 3.32
N MET A 21 -0.47 -17.36 4.50
CA MET A 21 -0.68 -18.68 5.09
C MET A 21 -1.53 -19.57 4.18
N ILE A 22 -2.65 -19.04 3.66
CA ILE A 22 -3.53 -19.80 2.76
C ILE A 22 -2.79 -20.20 1.48
N ILE A 23 -1.96 -19.30 0.92
CA ILE A 23 -1.13 -19.62 -0.25
C ILE A 23 -0.12 -20.72 0.08
N MET A 24 0.56 -20.64 1.23
CA MET A 24 1.53 -21.68 1.63
C MET A 24 0.85 -23.04 1.79
N ASP A 25 -0.30 -23.08 2.46
CA ASP A 25 -1.08 -24.30 2.71
C ASP A 25 -1.56 -24.93 1.40
N ALA A 26 -2.08 -24.12 0.47
CA ALA A 26 -2.53 -24.61 -0.84
C ALA A 26 -1.39 -25.25 -1.65
N PHE A 27 -0.16 -24.74 -1.54
CA PHE A 27 1.01 -25.35 -2.18
C PHE A 27 1.42 -26.65 -1.49
N ALA A 28 1.37 -26.69 -0.16
CA ALA A 28 1.64 -27.91 0.60
C ALA A 28 0.64 -29.03 0.26
N GLU A 29 -0.65 -28.71 0.13
CA GLU A 29 -1.72 -29.65 -0.22
C GLU A 29 -1.49 -30.34 -1.57
N ILE A 30 -1.00 -29.60 -2.57
CA ILE A 30 -0.69 -30.15 -3.89
C ILE A 30 0.74 -30.73 -3.99
N GLY A 31 1.46 -30.86 -2.87
CA GLY A 31 2.81 -31.42 -2.81
C GLY A 31 3.85 -30.59 -3.56
N ARG A 32 3.67 -29.26 -3.65
CA ARG A 32 4.59 -28.36 -4.34
C ARG A 32 5.28 -27.39 -3.38
N PRO A 33 6.53 -26.99 -3.65
CA PRO A 33 7.18 -25.96 -2.87
C PRO A 33 6.45 -24.62 -3.07
N PRO A 34 6.11 -23.89 -1.99
CA PRO A 34 5.46 -22.61 -2.13
C PRO A 34 6.40 -21.55 -2.70
N PRO A 35 5.85 -20.48 -3.31
CA PRO A 35 6.65 -19.35 -3.74
C PRO A 35 7.27 -18.60 -2.56
N GLN A 36 8.51 -18.13 -2.71
CA GLN A 36 9.18 -17.30 -1.72
C GLN A 36 9.04 -15.80 -2.07
N PRO A 37 8.35 -15.00 -1.24
CA PRO A 37 8.33 -13.55 -1.42
C PRO A 37 9.69 -12.95 -1.13
N LYS A 38 10.07 -11.91 -1.87
CA LYS A 38 11.27 -11.10 -1.57
C LYS A 38 11.09 -10.28 -0.30
N ALA A 39 9.87 -9.79 -0.07
CA ALA A 39 9.44 -9.08 1.14
C ALA A 39 7.90 -9.07 1.17
N MET A 40 7.31 -8.69 2.31
CA MET A 40 5.88 -8.47 2.45
C MET A 40 5.57 -7.06 2.94
N ILE A 41 4.54 -6.43 2.36
CA ILE A 41 3.95 -5.16 2.78
C ILE A 41 2.55 -5.47 3.31
N ASP A 42 2.43 -5.53 4.63
CA ASP A 42 1.14 -5.66 5.27
C ASP A 42 0.54 -4.27 5.54
N THR A 43 -0.49 -3.93 4.78
CA THR A 43 -1.14 -2.62 4.87
C THR A 43 -1.93 -2.45 6.17
N LEU A 44 -2.35 -3.52 6.85
CA LEU A 44 -3.11 -3.38 8.10
C LEU A 44 -2.27 -2.76 9.23
N PRO A 45 -1.14 -3.37 9.68
CA PRO A 45 -0.31 -2.77 10.72
C PRO A 45 0.34 -1.47 10.25
N LEU A 46 0.74 -1.38 8.97
CA LEU A 46 1.32 -0.16 8.41
C LEU A 46 0.36 1.03 8.50
N LEU A 47 -0.90 0.85 8.05
CA LEU A 47 -1.89 1.92 8.12
C LEU A 47 -2.33 2.16 9.56
N THR A 48 -2.42 1.14 10.41
CA THR A 48 -2.72 1.33 11.84
C THR A 48 -1.70 2.23 12.51
N GLN A 49 -0.41 2.05 12.21
CA GLN A 49 0.66 2.87 12.76
C GLN A 49 0.70 4.29 12.16
N CYS A 50 0.64 4.42 10.83
CA CYS A 50 0.88 5.70 10.16
C CYS A 50 -0.40 6.52 9.98
N PHE A 51 -1.49 5.86 9.57
CA PHE A 51 -2.79 6.49 9.33
C PHE A 51 -3.62 6.61 10.61
N GLY A 52 -3.44 5.71 11.58
CA GLY A 52 -4.15 5.74 12.85
C GLY A 52 -5.66 5.55 12.69
N PRO A 53 -6.44 5.60 13.80
CA PRO A 53 -7.86 5.23 13.82
C PRO A 53 -8.80 6.27 13.18
N ARG A 54 -8.29 7.10 12.24
CA ARG A 54 -9.06 8.14 11.53
C ARG A 54 -10.27 7.57 10.78
N ALA A 55 -10.17 6.31 10.34
CA ALA A 55 -11.19 5.58 9.61
C ALA A 55 -11.86 4.47 10.45
N GLY A 56 -11.89 4.60 11.78
CA GLY A 56 -12.52 3.63 12.67
C GLY A 56 -11.60 2.47 13.03
N ASP A 57 -12.03 1.23 12.77
CA ASP A 57 -11.37 0.00 13.24
C ASP A 57 -10.23 -0.51 12.34
N MET A 58 -9.82 0.30 11.34
CA MET A 58 -8.76 -0.01 10.37
C MET A 58 -9.00 -1.24 9.49
N LYS A 59 -10.18 -1.86 9.55
CA LYS A 59 -10.54 -2.89 8.57
C LYS A 59 -10.65 -2.26 7.18
N LEU A 60 -10.35 -3.05 6.17
CA LEU A 60 -10.42 -2.61 4.78
C LEU A 60 -11.78 -2.00 4.41
N ALA A 61 -12.89 -2.60 4.85
CA ALA A 61 -14.23 -2.06 4.63
C ALA A 61 -14.45 -0.67 5.28
N SER A 62 -13.94 -0.47 6.50
CA SER A 62 -14.06 0.81 7.22
C SER A 62 -13.23 1.90 6.54
N LEU A 63 -12.01 1.56 6.10
CA LEU A 63 -11.16 2.44 5.30
C LEU A 63 -11.79 2.78 3.95
N ALA A 64 -12.37 1.79 3.25
CA ALA A 64 -13.06 2.02 1.99
C ALA A 64 -14.28 2.93 2.17
N ASN A 65 -15.06 2.74 3.23
CA ASN A 65 -16.17 3.60 3.58
C ASN A 65 -15.72 5.04 3.90
N TYR A 66 -14.64 5.19 4.65
CA TYR A 66 -14.05 6.51 4.96
C TYR A 66 -13.70 7.31 3.70
N PHE A 67 -13.22 6.65 2.65
CA PHE A 67 -12.90 7.27 1.36
C PHE A 67 -14.05 7.26 0.33
N GLY A 68 -15.24 6.75 0.68
CA GLY A 68 -16.36 6.67 -0.25
C GLY A 68 -16.16 5.70 -1.43
N LEU A 69 -15.33 4.65 -1.25
CA LEU A 69 -14.99 3.67 -2.30
C LEU A 69 -16.05 2.57 -2.47
N GLY A 70 -17.15 2.64 -1.71
CA GLY A 70 -18.22 1.64 -1.72
C GLY A 70 -17.96 0.44 -0.82
N LYS A 71 -18.85 -0.56 -0.93
CA LYS A 71 -18.85 -1.75 -0.06
C LYS A 71 -17.82 -2.79 -0.51
N GLN A 72 -17.06 -3.34 0.44
CA GLN A 72 -16.19 -4.50 0.19
C GLN A 72 -17.01 -5.70 -0.28
N ARG A 73 -16.61 -6.30 -1.40
CA ARG A 73 -17.33 -7.42 -2.02
C ARG A 73 -16.88 -8.79 -1.53
N HIS A 74 -15.76 -8.87 -0.81
CA HIS A 74 -15.16 -10.12 -0.37
C HIS A 74 -14.90 -11.07 -1.54
N ARG A 75 -14.34 -10.53 -2.63
CA ARG A 75 -13.90 -11.30 -3.80
C ARG A 75 -12.47 -10.89 -4.10
N SER A 76 -11.57 -11.86 -4.30
CA SER A 76 -10.13 -11.63 -4.44
C SER A 76 -9.77 -10.43 -5.32
N LEU A 77 -10.28 -10.35 -6.55
CA LEU A 77 -9.95 -9.26 -7.47
C LEU A 77 -10.53 -7.91 -7.04
N ASP A 78 -11.76 -7.90 -6.51
CA ASP A 78 -12.41 -6.69 -5.99
C ASP A 78 -11.66 -6.16 -4.76
N ASP A 79 -11.25 -7.06 -3.87
CA ASP A 79 -10.54 -6.74 -2.64
C ASP A 79 -9.10 -6.28 -2.90
N VAL A 80 -8.42 -6.85 -3.91
CA VAL A 80 -7.12 -6.33 -4.38
C VAL A 80 -7.24 -4.89 -4.87
N LYS A 81 -8.25 -4.59 -5.70
CA LYS A 81 -8.48 -3.23 -6.20
C LYS A 81 -8.77 -2.26 -5.05
N MET A 82 -9.67 -2.65 -4.15
CA MET A 82 -10.03 -1.86 -2.98
C MET A 82 -8.83 -1.59 -2.08
N ASN A 83 -7.98 -2.59 -1.85
CA ASN A 83 -6.76 -2.43 -1.07
C ASN A 83 -5.78 -1.43 -1.72
N ILE A 84 -5.57 -1.52 -3.03
CA ILE A 84 -4.75 -0.56 -3.78
C ILE A 84 -5.30 0.87 -3.63
N ASP A 85 -6.60 1.05 -3.79
CA ASP A 85 -7.23 2.38 -3.74
C ASP A 85 -7.24 2.97 -2.32
N VAL A 86 -7.52 2.15 -1.30
CA VAL A 86 -7.39 2.53 0.11
C VAL A 86 -5.96 2.94 0.44
N PHE A 87 -4.97 2.12 0.05
CA PHE A 87 -3.58 2.40 0.34
C PHE A 87 -3.10 3.70 -0.33
N LYS A 88 -3.48 3.93 -1.59
CA LYS A 88 -3.22 5.20 -2.30
C LYS A 88 -3.83 6.39 -1.55
N ASN A 89 -5.11 6.31 -1.19
CA ASN A 89 -5.80 7.41 -0.53
C ASN A 89 -5.20 7.72 0.85
N CYS A 90 -4.88 6.70 1.65
CA CYS A 90 -4.15 6.90 2.91
C CYS A 90 -2.79 7.57 2.67
N ALA A 91 -2.01 7.10 1.70
CA ALA A 91 -0.72 7.69 1.39
C ALA A 91 -0.84 9.15 0.95
N THR A 92 -1.85 9.49 0.14
CA THR A 92 -2.14 10.87 -0.27
C THR A 92 -2.48 11.75 0.92
N VAL A 93 -3.36 11.31 1.82
CA VAL A 93 -3.70 12.08 3.03
C VAL A 93 -2.47 12.29 3.92
N LEU A 94 -1.67 11.25 4.15
CA LEU A 94 -0.44 11.37 4.93
C LEU A 94 0.55 12.35 4.29
N PHE A 95 0.70 12.26 2.97
CA PHE A 95 1.53 13.18 2.19
C PHE A 95 1.07 14.63 2.36
N LEU A 96 -0.24 14.90 2.32
CA LEU A 96 -0.79 16.26 2.42
C LEU A 96 -0.77 16.84 3.85
N VAL A 97 -0.92 16.00 4.87
CA VAL A 97 -1.05 16.43 6.28
C VAL A 97 0.31 16.54 6.99
N PHE A 98 1.34 15.88 6.48
CA PHE A 98 2.70 15.95 7.03
C PHE A 98 3.67 16.61 6.03
N PRO A 99 3.58 17.93 5.79
CA PRO A 99 4.46 18.64 4.87
C PRO A 99 5.93 18.64 5.33
N ASP A 100 6.19 18.49 6.63
CA ASP A 100 7.55 18.38 7.18
C ASP A 100 8.27 17.08 6.74
N LEU A 101 7.52 16.06 6.30
CA LEU A 101 8.07 14.87 5.65
C LEU A 101 8.49 15.14 4.20
N LEU A 102 8.02 16.25 3.60
CA LEU A 102 8.24 16.64 2.21
C LEU A 102 9.29 17.74 2.06
N PHE A 103 9.43 18.60 3.07
CA PHE A 103 10.40 19.68 3.09
C PHE A 103 11.27 19.54 4.35
N PRO A 104 12.49 18.98 4.23
CA PRO A 104 13.48 19.09 5.29
C PRO A 104 13.58 20.54 5.72
N ARG A 105 13.76 20.79 7.02
CA ARG A 105 13.81 22.15 7.61
C ARG A 105 14.73 23.13 6.88
N GLU A 106 15.73 22.62 6.16
CA GLU A 106 16.63 23.39 5.27
C GLU A 106 15.91 24.16 4.13
N LEU A 107 14.71 23.74 3.70
CA LEU A 107 13.95 24.42 2.64
C LEU A 107 12.92 25.43 3.17
N ALA A 108 12.70 25.51 4.48
CA ALA A 108 11.73 26.42 5.10
C ALA A 108 12.10 27.91 4.94
N HIS A 109 13.36 28.20 4.62
CA HIS A 109 13.85 29.57 4.39
C HIS A 109 13.56 30.06 2.97
N LEU A 110 13.38 29.14 2.01
CA LEU A 110 13.17 29.46 0.59
C LEU A 110 11.69 29.75 0.27
N THR A 111 10.76 29.32 1.12
CA THR A 111 9.32 29.53 0.90
C THR A 111 8.83 30.93 1.27
N LYS A 112 9.60 31.70 2.07
CA LYS A 112 9.26 33.10 2.36
C LYS A 112 9.55 34.08 1.21
N ALA A 113 10.35 33.69 0.22
CA ALA A 113 10.89 34.63 -0.76
C ALA A 113 10.33 34.51 -2.19
N THR A 114 9.60 33.46 -2.56
CA THR A 114 9.35 33.22 -4.00
C THR A 114 7.97 32.63 -4.28
N ILE A 115 6.92 33.45 -4.08
CA ILE A 115 5.75 33.40 -4.99
C ILE A 115 6.07 34.37 -6.13
N SER A 116 7.00 33.98 -6.99
CA SER A 116 7.24 34.61 -8.28
C SER A 116 7.68 33.54 -9.27
N ASN A 117 7.00 33.57 -10.40
CA ASN A 117 7.01 32.65 -11.53
C ASN A 117 8.29 31.86 -11.82
N SER A 118 8.03 30.62 -12.22
CA SER A 118 8.93 29.68 -12.88
C SER A 118 10.07 29.16 -11.99
N LEU A 119 10.00 27.87 -11.67
CA LEU A 119 11.10 26.93 -11.84
C LEU A 119 10.49 25.55 -11.66
N SER A 120 10.69 24.73 -12.68
CA SER A 120 10.40 23.31 -12.72
C SER A 120 10.99 22.61 -11.50
N VAL A 121 10.21 22.47 -10.44
CA VAL A 121 10.53 21.53 -9.37
C VAL A 121 10.34 20.16 -9.99
N ARG A 122 11.44 19.54 -10.41
CA ARG A 122 11.50 18.10 -10.60
C ARG A 122 11.31 17.49 -9.22
N ILE A 123 10.04 17.39 -8.81
CA ILE A 123 9.62 16.40 -7.82
C ILE A 123 10.18 15.09 -8.39
N PRO A 124 10.93 14.29 -7.62
CA PRO A 124 11.10 12.91 -8.00
C PRO A 124 9.69 12.34 -7.97
N ILE A 125 9.00 12.38 -9.12
CA ILE A 125 7.90 11.48 -9.40
C ILE A 125 8.52 10.14 -9.07
N PHE A 126 8.10 9.53 -7.96
CA PHE A 126 8.37 8.14 -7.70
C PHE A 126 7.86 7.45 -8.95
N LYS A 127 8.79 7.18 -9.87
CA LYS A 127 8.55 6.33 -11.01
C LYS A 127 8.43 4.97 -10.36
N LEU A 128 7.24 4.66 -9.87
CA LEU A 128 6.88 3.34 -9.38
C LEU A 128 6.81 2.46 -10.62
N HIS A 129 7.97 2.21 -11.25
CA HIS A 129 8.20 1.04 -12.08
C HIS A 129 8.17 -0.16 -11.12
N SER A 130 7.03 -0.41 -10.50
CA SER A 130 6.84 -1.59 -9.69
C SER A 130 6.51 -2.75 -10.61
N THR A 131 7.52 -3.20 -11.35
CA THR A 131 7.49 -4.54 -11.93
C THR A 131 7.62 -5.61 -10.84
N ASN A 132 7.85 -5.22 -9.57
CA ASN A 132 8.23 -6.12 -8.48
C ASN A 132 7.27 -6.21 -7.28
N ILE A 133 6.23 -5.36 -7.13
CA ILE A 133 5.20 -5.53 -6.09
C ILE A 133 3.95 -6.17 -6.70
N THR A 134 3.37 -7.14 -6.01
CA THR A 134 2.10 -7.78 -6.40
C THR A 134 1.15 -7.75 -5.21
N PHE A 135 -0.07 -7.26 -5.44
CA PHE A 135 -1.11 -7.26 -4.42
C PHE A 135 -1.87 -8.59 -4.43
N TYR A 136 -2.12 -9.15 -3.25
CA TYR A 136 -2.80 -10.42 -3.07
C TYR A 136 -4.07 -10.24 -2.24
N SER A 137 -5.08 -11.03 -2.57
CA SER A 137 -6.23 -11.29 -1.72
C SER A 137 -6.78 -12.67 -2.03
N VAL A 138 -6.93 -13.50 -1.02
CA VAL A 138 -7.63 -14.79 -1.06
C VAL A 138 -8.96 -14.57 -0.33
N LYS A 139 -10.09 -14.86 -1.00
CA LYS A 139 -11.43 -14.73 -0.45
C LYS A 139 -12.25 -15.95 -0.80
#